data_AF-L0PA04-F1
#
_entry.id   AF-L0PA04-F1
#
_cell.length_a   1.000
_cell.length_b   1.000
_cell.length_c   1.000
_cell.angle_alpha   90.00
_cell.angle_beta   90.00
_cell.angle_gamma   90.00
#
_symmetry.space_group_name_H-M   'P 1'
#
loop_
_entity.id
_entity.type
_entity.pdbx_description
1 polymer ?
#
loop_
_entity_poly.entity_id
_entity_poly.type
_entity_poly.pdbx_seq_one_letter_code
_entity_poly.pdbx_strand_id
1 'polypeptide(L)'
;MTIYKLFIFNRSCKSIYKKTWNNNRHLETENDNSSMVHSQCNTLNADDEAKLVFGVLYSLRRISKKLGGPDKSFISYRTPEYKLHHYETASGLKFVLLTDPNCNNLLHVLHQIFVSLYVEFVVKNSLGNPECPKDDVEVELFELALDQFIRSLNSTKIIDIPKKLETDFSTCNPQNSVNSISSITRCRPNILMCGTPGTGKTTHALRLCRLYDLHHLSVGDIVKKSGCHKGKDATWDAYIVDEVKLLKYLEKDIQQGGVVVDWHTCNVFPVHWVDLVVVLRTQHTLLWDRLVERKYTLRKIQENNEAEIMQIVLDEAITSFGSERVMELTSDVLEQVNDNVMKIGEWIQQWQQGDKSRKK
;
A
#
# COMPACT_ATOMS: atom_id res chain seq x y z
N MET A 1 8.82 -0.78 -9.82
CA MET A 1 9.04 0.42 -8.97
C MET A 1 10.53 0.62 -8.84
N THR A 2 11.05 1.84 -8.95
CA THR A 2 12.50 2.10 -8.79
C THR A 2 12.69 3.05 -7.63
N ILE A 3 13.51 2.66 -6.66
CA ILE A 3 13.94 3.48 -5.53
C ILE A 3 15.34 3.97 -5.84
N TYR A 4 15.56 5.28 -5.76
CA TYR A 4 16.83 5.92 -6.07
C TYR A 4 17.64 6.18 -4.81
N LYS A 5 17.06 6.84 -3.81
CA LYS A 5 17.79 7.27 -2.61
C LYS A 5 16.91 7.26 -1.36
N LEU A 6 17.53 7.00 -0.21
CA LEU A 6 16.95 7.16 1.12
C LEU A 6 17.83 8.12 1.92
N PHE A 7 17.21 9.10 2.56
CA PHE A 7 17.84 9.99 3.52
C PHE A 7 17.12 9.87 4.87
N ILE A 8 17.89 9.88 5.96
CA ILE A 8 17.36 10.02 7.31
C ILE A 8 17.97 11.27 7.93
N PHE A 9 17.13 12.13 8.47
CA PHE A 9 17.53 13.35 9.16
C PHE A 9 17.09 13.28 10.62
N ASN A 10 17.94 13.74 11.53
CA ASN A 10 17.58 13.83 12.94
C ASN A 10 16.68 15.05 13.24
N ARG A 11 16.31 15.22 14.52
CA ARG A 11 15.51 16.36 14.99
C ARG A 11 16.15 17.70 14.67
N SER A 12 17.48 17.77 14.76
CA SER A 12 18.31 18.94 14.41
C SER A 12 18.54 19.12 12.90
N CYS A 13 17.84 18.34 12.07
CA CYS A 13 17.87 18.44 10.60
C CYS A 13 19.22 18.10 9.98
N LYS A 14 20.11 17.45 10.73
CA LYS A 14 21.36 16.89 10.21
C LYS A 14 21.04 15.57 9.54
N SER A 15 21.58 15.36 8.34
CA SER A 15 21.51 14.04 7.70
C SER A 15 22.40 13.07 8.48
N ILE A 16 21.78 12.00 8.98
CA ILE A 16 22.44 10.98 9.79
C ILE A 16 22.63 9.67 9.03
N TYR A 17 21.92 9.49 7.92
CA TYR A 17 22.06 8.32 7.06
C TYR A 17 21.67 8.68 5.62
N LYS A 18 22.37 8.08 4.65
CA LYS A 18 22.11 8.23 3.21
C LYS A 18 22.43 6.93 2.51
N LYS A 19 21.55 6.49 1.62
CA LYS A 19 21.80 5.35 0.73
C LYS A 19 21.26 5.62 -0.65
N THR A 20 21.99 5.13 -1.66
CA THR A 20 21.64 5.26 -3.08
C THR A 20 21.58 3.86 -3.71
N TRP A 21 20.53 3.60 -4.48
CA TRP A 21 20.34 2.38 -5.25
C TRP A 21 20.35 2.71 -6.75
N ASN A 22 21.03 1.87 -7.54
CA ASN A 22 21.18 1.95 -9.00
C ASN A 22 21.81 3.25 -9.52
N ASN A 23 23.11 3.20 -9.83
CA ASN A 23 23.80 4.26 -10.54
C ASN A 23 23.81 4.00 -12.06
N ASN A 24 22.64 3.88 -12.70
CA ASN A 24 22.59 3.79 -14.18
C ASN A 24 22.71 5.16 -14.85
N ARG A 25 23.69 5.96 -14.42
CA ARG A 25 24.14 7.16 -15.15
C ARG A 25 25.63 7.18 -15.49
N HIS A 26 26.39 6.10 -15.29
CA HIS A 26 27.74 5.97 -15.85
C HIS A 26 28.09 4.52 -16.19
N LEU A 27 27.66 4.08 -17.37
CA LEU A 27 28.33 3.05 -18.16
C LEU A 27 28.33 3.55 -19.61
N GLU A 28 29.07 4.63 -19.86
CA GLU A 28 29.60 4.89 -21.20
C GLU A 28 31.00 4.28 -21.24
N THR A 29 31.08 3.22 -22.03
CA THR A 29 32.25 2.64 -22.69
C THR A 29 33.53 3.46 -22.59
N GLU A 30 34.54 2.89 -21.93
CA GLU A 30 35.92 3.06 -22.36
C GLU A 30 36.02 2.58 -23.81
N ASN A 31 36.17 3.52 -24.75
CA ASN A 31 37.16 3.44 -25.82
C ASN A 31 37.13 4.71 -26.70
N ASP A 32 38.29 5.36 -26.74
CA ASP A 32 38.87 6.20 -27.78
C ASP A 32 38.31 7.59 -28.15
N ASN A 33 39.06 8.60 -27.69
CA ASN A 33 39.62 9.73 -28.44
C ASN A 33 38.70 10.51 -29.39
N SER A 34 38.16 11.65 -28.93
CA SER A 34 38.55 12.99 -29.40
C SER A 34 37.53 14.08 -29.01
N SER A 35 38.08 15.27 -28.79
CA SER A 35 37.43 16.59 -28.82
C SER A 35 36.60 17.05 -27.61
N MET A 36 37.06 18.18 -27.08
CA MET A 36 36.51 18.97 -26.00
C MET A 36 35.12 19.52 -26.30
N VAL A 37 34.13 19.16 -25.48
CA VAL A 37 33.09 20.08 -24.98
C VAL A 37 32.79 19.66 -23.54
N HIS A 38 33.53 20.18 -22.56
CA HIS A 38 33.23 19.98 -21.15
C HIS A 38 31.98 20.81 -20.77
N SER A 39 30.80 20.21 -20.88
CA SER A 39 29.71 20.54 -19.96
C SER A 39 29.97 19.75 -18.68
N GLN A 40 30.69 20.36 -17.74
CA GLN A 40 30.79 19.84 -16.38
C GLN A 40 29.40 19.92 -15.76
N CYS A 41 28.65 18.82 -15.83
CA CYS A 41 27.55 18.60 -14.90
C CYS A 41 28.19 18.52 -13.51
N ASN A 42 28.07 19.59 -12.73
CA ASN A 42 28.52 19.62 -11.34
C ASN A 42 27.83 18.50 -10.57
N THR A 43 28.53 17.39 -10.36
CA THR A 43 28.08 16.32 -9.48
C THR A 43 28.07 16.88 -8.06
N LEU A 44 26.88 17.23 -7.57
CA LEU A 44 26.69 17.72 -6.20
C LEU A 44 27.25 16.68 -5.22
N ASN A 45 28.06 17.11 -4.25
CA ASN A 45 28.50 16.25 -3.17
C ASN A 45 27.27 15.76 -2.39
N ALA A 46 27.28 14.52 -1.89
CA ALA A 46 26.16 13.89 -1.18
C ALA A 46 25.68 14.72 0.03
N ASP A 47 26.58 15.47 0.66
CA ASP A 47 26.24 16.42 1.74
C ASP A 47 25.46 17.64 1.25
N ASP A 48 25.81 18.18 0.10
CA ASP A 48 25.10 19.31 -0.49
C ASP A 48 23.75 18.87 -1.08
N GLU A 49 23.69 17.67 -1.65
CA GLU A 49 22.42 17.06 -2.06
C GLU A 49 21.46 16.89 -0.87
N ALA A 50 21.93 16.36 0.26
CA ALA A 50 21.08 16.18 1.43
C ALA A 50 20.60 17.53 2.01
N LYS A 51 21.44 18.58 1.97
CA LYS A 51 21.03 19.94 2.36
C LYS A 51 19.94 20.48 1.42
N LEU A 52 20.07 20.26 0.11
CA LEU A 52 19.07 20.67 -0.88
C LEU A 52 17.73 19.93 -0.66
N VAL A 53 17.77 18.60 -0.54
CA VAL A 53 16.59 17.77 -0.26
C VAL A 53 15.90 18.24 1.03
N PHE A 54 16.68 18.50 2.08
CA PHE A 54 16.15 19.01 3.33
C PHE A 54 15.54 20.42 3.17
N GLY A 55 16.20 21.33 2.44
CA GLY A 55 15.70 22.69 2.20
C GLY A 55 14.36 22.70 1.47
N VAL A 56 14.19 21.84 0.47
CA VAL A 56 12.92 21.63 -0.23
C VAL A 56 11.87 21.08 0.73
N LEU A 57 12.19 20.03 1.47
CA LEU A 57 11.29 19.42 2.44
C LEU A 57 10.81 20.43 3.50
N TYR A 58 11.73 21.20 4.05
CA TYR A 58 11.43 22.22 5.07
C TYR A 58 10.48 23.29 4.52
N SER A 59 10.73 23.75 3.30
CA SER A 59 9.91 24.77 2.64
C SER A 59 8.50 24.24 2.35
N LEU A 60 8.39 23.05 1.76
CA LEU A 60 7.11 22.43 1.42
C LEU A 60 6.29 22.07 2.66
N ARG A 61 6.93 21.58 3.73
CA ARG A 61 6.27 21.35 5.02
C ARG A 61 5.68 22.63 5.61
N ARG A 62 6.44 23.73 5.57
CA ARG A 62 5.99 25.02 6.10
C ARG A 62 4.83 25.58 5.27
N ILE A 63 4.91 25.45 3.94
CA ILE A 63 3.83 25.85 3.03
C ILE A 63 2.58 25.01 3.30
N SER A 64 2.71 23.68 3.37
CA SER A 64 1.61 22.76 3.66
C SER A 64 0.90 23.09 4.97
N LYS A 65 1.65 23.34 6.05
CA LYS A 65 1.06 23.73 7.35
C LYS A 65 0.36 25.08 7.31
N LYS A 66 0.91 26.06 6.57
CA LYS A 66 0.31 27.39 6.44
C LYS A 66 -0.99 27.36 5.61
N LEU A 67 -1.05 26.52 4.58
CA LEU A 67 -2.21 26.44 3.68
C LEU A 67 -3.29 25.48 4.20
N GLY A 68 -2.89 24.34 4.79
CA GLY A 68 -3.80 23.27 5.19
C GLY A 68 -4.12 23.22 6.69
N GLY A 69 -3.48 24.05 7.52
CA GLY A 69 -3.63 24.03 8.98
C GLY A 69 -2.61 23.13 9.69
N PRO A 70 -2.58 23.18 11.05
CA PRO A 70 -1.55 22.53 11.86
C PRO A 70 -1.56 20.99 11.77
N ASP A 71 -2.71 20.40 11.48
CA ASP A 71 -2.93 18.94 11.48
C ASP A 71 -2.63 18.28 10.11
N LYS A 72 -2.27 19.06 9.09
CA LYS A 72 -1.96 18.54 7.75
C LYS A 72 -0.44 18.46 7.54
N SER A 73 0.08 17.24 7.62
CA SER A 73 1.49 16.96 7.36
C SER A 73 1.78 16.83 5.86
N PHE A 74 2.94 17.31 5.44
CA PHE A 74 3.42 17.13 4.07
C PHE A 74 3.84 15.67 3.87
N ILE A 75 3.35 15.05 2.79
CA ILE A 75 3.53 13.62 2.54
C ILE A 75 4.47 13.36 1.34
N SER A 76 4.25 14.01 0.20
CA SER A 76 5.08 13.80 -1.00
C SER A 76 5.01 14.95 -2.00
N TYR A 77 5.99 15.05 -2.90
CA TYR A 77 5.92 15.85 -4.12
C TYR A 77 6.51 15.09 -5.30
N ARG A 78 6.08 15.46 -6.51
CA ARG A 78 6.50 14.82 -7.76
C ARG A 78 7.12 15.84 -8.70
N THR A 79 8.22 15.45 -9.34
CA THR A 79 8.82 16.11 -10.51
C THR A 79 8.74 15.15 -11.71
N PRO A 80 9.11 15.59 -12.93
CA PRO A 80 9.24 14.69 -14.07
C PRO A 80 10.35 13.63 -13.92
N GLU A 81 11.31 13.84 -13.02
CA GLU A 81 12.48 12.95 -12.85
C GLU A 81 12.38 12.04 -11.64
N TYR A 82 11.71 12.49 -10.57
CA TYR A 82 11.54 11.70 -9.35
C TYR A 82 10.29 12.09 -8.57
N LYS A 83 9.89 11.21 -7.67
CA LYS A 83 8.93 11.49 -6.61
C LYS A 83 9.60 11.36 -5.25
N LEU A 84 9.43 12.37 -4.41
CA LEU A 84 9.91 12.39 -3.03
C LEU A 84 8.75 12.03 -2.10
N HIS A 85 9.01 11.08 -1.20
CA HIS A 85 8.10 10.70 -0.11
C HIS A 85 8.73 11.08 1.22
N HIS A 86 7.91 11.53 2.17
CA HIS A 86 8.36 12.00 3.48
C HIS A 86 7.55 11.36 4.60
N TYR A 87 8.26 10.87 5.62
CA TYR A 87 7.70 10.40 6.87
C TYR A 87 8.44 11.05 8.03
N GLU A 88 7.72 11.53 9.04
CA GLU A 88 8.29 12.06 10.27
C GLU A 88 7.74 11.29 11.47
N THR A 89 8.65 10.88 12.33
CA THR A 89 8.35 10.15 13.58
C THR A 89 8.02 11.13 14.71
N ALA A 90 7.41 10.63 15.78
CA ALA A 90 7.15 11.42 16.99
C ALA A 90 8.43 11.95 17.66
N SER A 91 9.58 11.26 17.50
CA SER A 91 10.89 11.72 18.00
C SER A 91 11.53 12.80 17.10
N GLY A 92 10.91 13.12 15.96
CA GLY A 92 11.38 14.15 15.04
C GLY A 92 12.42 13.66 14.02
N LEU A 93 12.67 12.35 13.93
CA LEU A 93 13.40 11.76 12.80
C LEU A 93 12.57 11.88 11.52
N LYS A 94 13.23 12.24 10.42
CA LYS A 94 12.59 12.44 9.11
C LYS A 94 13.21 11.49 8.11
N PHE A 95 12.38 10.64 7.53
CA PHE A 95 12.74 9.71 6.48
C PHE A 95 12.29 10.27 5.14
N VAL A 96 13.17 10.27 4.16
CA VAL A 96 12.93 10.81 2.83
C VAL A 96 13.35 9.79 1.78
N LEU A 97 12.41 9.38 0.93
CA LEU A 97 12.64 8.40 -0.13
C LEU A 97 12.46 9.06 -1.50
N LEU A 98 13.47 8.95 -2.37
CA LEU A 98 13.40 9.35 -3.77
C LEU A 98 13.15 8.13 -4.64
N THR A 99 12.16 8.22 -5.52
CA THR A 99 11.70 7.12 -6.38
C THR A 99 11.34 7.60 -7.78
N ASP A 100 11.02 6.68 -8.69
CA ASP A 100 10.47 7.00 -10.00
C ASP A 100 9.20 7.89 -9.89
N PRO A 101 9.00 8.89 -10.77
CA PRO A 101 7.84 9.78 -10.74
C PRO A 101 6.49 9.08 -10.68
N ASN A 102 6.39 7.91 -11.31
CA ASN A 102 5.13 7.16 -11.43
C ASN A 102 4.87 6.27 -10.23
N CYS A 103 5.76 6.26 -9.22
CA CYS A 103 5.52 5.49 -8.01
C CYS A 103 4.31 6.03 -7.24
N ASN A 104 3.51 5.10 -6.73
CA ASN A 104 2.49 5.39 -5.72
C ASN A 104 3.14 5.97 -4.46
N ASN A 105 2.34 6.54 -3.57
CA ASN A 105 2.87 7.06 -2.30
C ASN A 105 3.47 5.92 -1.47
N LEU A 106 4.71 6.10 -1.02
CA LEU A 106 5.45 5.08 -0.27
C LEU A 106 5.60 5.45 1.21
N LEU A 107 4.66 6.22 1.76
CA LEU A 107 4.62 6.53 3.20
C LEU A 107 4.64 5.26 4.06
N HIS A 108 3.85 4.25 3.68
CA HIS A 108 3.83 2.94 4.36
C HIS A 108 5.21 2.25 4.33
N VAL A 109 5.93 2.34 3.20
CA VAL A 109 7.29 1.81 3.08
C VAL A 109 8.23 2.53 4.03
N LEU A 110 8.16 3.86 4.10
CA LEU A 110 8.99 4.64 5.01
C LEU A 110 8.70 4.33 6.48
N HIS A 111 7.43 4.15 6.83
CA HIS A 111 7.01 3.71 8.16
C HIS A 111 7.55 2.31 8.48
N GLN A 112 7.47 1.37 7.54
CA GLN A 112 8.00 0.02 7.71
C GLN A 112 9.53 0.01 7.86
N ILE A 113 10.25 0.85 7.08
CA ILE A 113 11.69 1.05 7.28
C ILE A 113 11.97 1.56 8.70
N PHE A 114 11.16 2.48 9.22
CA PHE A 114 11.33 2.94 10.60
C PHE A 114 11.06 1.83 11.62
N VAL A 115 9.86 1.23 11.62
CA VAL A 115 9.44 0.29 12.67
C VAL A 115 10.16 -1.05 12.59
N SER A 116 10.32 -1.61 11.39
CA SER A 116 10.84 -2.97 11.21
C SER A 116 12.35 -3.03 11.06
N LEU A 117 12.98 -1.93 10.64
CA LEU A 117 14.43 -1.91 10.39
C LEU A 117 15.14 -0.93 11.34
N TYR A 118 14.79 0.36 11.31
CA TYR A 118 15.51 1.37 12.09
C TYR A 118 15.35 1.16 13.60
N VAL A 119 14.13 0.86 14.09
CA VAL A 119 13.93 0.58 15.51
C VAL A 119 14.66 -0.69 15.93
N GLU A 120 14.60 -1.74 15.12
CA GLU A 120 15.20 -3.03 15.44
C GLU A 120 16.73 -2.99 15.45
N PHE A 121 17.34 -2.42 14.40
CA PHE A 121 18.79 -2.45 14.19
C PHE A 121 19.52 -1.20 14.70
N VAL A 122 18.83 -0.07 14.90
CA VAL A 122 19.47 1.20 15.30
C VAL A 122 19.03 1.65 16.70
N VAL A 123 17.73 1.55 17.04
CA VAL A 123 17.22 2.06 18.33
C VAL A 123 17.34 1.05 19.48
N LYS A 124 17.07 -0.23 19.21
CA LYS A 124 17.15 -1.29 20.24
C LYS A 124 18.59 -1.72 20.57
N ASN A 125 19.58 -1.23 19.83
CA ASN A 125 20.96 -1.43 20.19
C ASN A 125 21.29 -0.62 21.46
N SER A 126 21.61 -1.32 22.55
CA SER A 126 21.97 -0.74 23.85
C SER A 126 23.31 0.01 23.85
N LEU A 127 24.12 -0.09 22.79
CA LEU A 127 25.44 0.54 22.67
C LEU A 127 25.48 1.69 21.66
N GLY A 128 24.47 1.83 20.79
CA GLY A 128 24.43 2.83 19.72
C GLY A 128 23.83 4.17 20.15
N ASN A 129 24.37 5.28 19.63
CA ASN A 129 23.74 6.60 19.75
C ASN A 129 22.70 6.80 18.63
N PRO A 130 21.38 6.81 18.92
CA PRO A 130 20.34 6.93 17.91
C PRO A 130 20.30 8.30 17.21
N GLU A 131 20.96 9.33 17.76
CA GLU A 131 21.06 10.67 17.15
C GLU A 131 22.24 10.82 16.18
N CYS A 132 23.20 9.89 16.21
CA CYS A 132 24.37 9.89 15.35
C CYS A 132 24.91 8.45 15.19
N PRO A 133 24.35 7.65 14.27
CA PRO A 133 24.94 6.39 13.87
C PRO A 133 26.22 6.71 13.08
N LYS A 134 27.34 6.83 13.77
CA LYS A 134 28.66 6.93 13.14
C LYS A 134 29.52 5.79 13.67
N ASP A 135 30.08 5.06 12.70
CA ASP A 135 31.18 4.11 12.84
C ASP A 135 30.92 2.95 13.80
N ASP A 136 29.88 2.14 13.52
CA ASP A 136 29.69 0.88 14.24
C ASP A 136 29.17 -0.23 13.32
N VAL A 137 29.59 -1.45 13.63
CA VAL A 137 29.39 -2.72 12.89
C VAL A 137 27.91 -3.01 12.56
N GLU A 138 26.99 -2.30 13.19
CA GLU A 138 25.54 -2.54 13.10
C GLU A 138 24.82 -1.69 12.04
N VAL A 139 25.47 -0.64 11.53
CA VAL A 139 25.01 0.02 10.29
C VAL A 139 25.01 -0.99 9.14
N GLU A 140 25.95 -1.94 9.12
CA GLU A 140 26.00 -2.99 8.10
C GLU A 140 24.78 -3.93 8.17
N LEU A 141 24.33 -4.31 9.37
CA LEU A 141 23.13 -5.15 9.54
C LEU A 141 21.86 -4.42 9.10
N PHE A 142 21.73 -3.15 9.51
CA PHE A 142 20.64 -2.29 9.03
C PHE A 142 20.68 -2.15 7.51
N GLU A 143 21.86 -1.94 6.92
CA GLU A 143 22.04 -1.78 5.49
C GLU A 143 21.70 -3.05 4.70
N LEU A 144 22.09 -4.23 5.19
CA LEU A 144 21.78 -5.53 4.60
C LEU A 144 20.28 -5.81 4.66
N ALA A 145 19.65 -5.59 5.81
CA ALA A 145 18.21 -5.78 5.98
C ALA A 145 17.41 -4.79 5.11
N LEU A 146 17.87 -3.55 5.01
CA LEU A 146 17.29 -2.54 4.14
C LEU A 146 17.45 -2.90 2.66
N ASP A 147 18.61 -3.39 2.23
CA ASP A 147 18.80 -3.84 0.85
C ASP A 147 17.90 -5.02 0.50
N GLN A 148 17.77 -6.00 1.40
CA GLN A 148 16.86 -7.13 1.22
C GLN A 148 15.41 -6.66 1.12
N PHE A 149 15.00 -5.74 2.00
CA PHE A 149 13.67 -5.15 1.99
C PHE A 149 13.40 -4.40 0.67
N ILE A 150 14.29 -3.50 0.25
CA ILE A 150 14.14 -2.74 -1.00
C ILE A 150 14.13 -3.68 -2.22
N ARG A 151 14.93 -4.75 -2.22
CA ARG A 151 14.90 -5.79 -3.27
C ARG A 151 13.59 -6.56 -3.27
N SER A 152 12.98 -6.86 -2.12
CA SER A 152 11.67 -7.51 -2.08
C SER A 152 10.57 -6.63 -2.68
N LEU A 153 10.64 -5.30 -2.48
CA LEU A 153 9.69 -4.35 -3.08
C LEU A 153 9.83 -4.27 -4.61
N ASN A 154 11.05 -4.45 -5.12
CA ASN A 154 11.35 -4.45 -6.56
C ASN A 154 11.11 -5.81 -7.23
N SER A 155 11.15 -6.91 -6.46
CA SER A 155 10.90 -8.27 -6.94
C SER A 155 9.42 -8.58 -7.13
N THR A 156 8.54 -7.69 -6.68
CA THR A 156 7.16 -7.58 -7.16
C THR A 156 7.15 -7.03 -8.59
N LYS A 157 7.80 -7.72 -9.51
CA LYS A 157 7.58 -7.50 -10.94
C LYS A 157 6.18 -8.01 -11.25
N ILE A 158 5.38 -7.11 -11.82
CA ILE A 158 4.26 -7.44 -12.71
C ILE A 158 4.70 -8.64 -13.55
N ILE A 159 3.94 -9.73 -13.49
CA ILE A 159 4.07 -10.84 -14.42
C ILE A 159 3.69 -10.28 -15.78
N ASP A 160 4.69 -9.85 -16.56
CA ASP A 160 4.55 -9.75 -18.00
C ASP A 160 4.34 -11.17 -18.52
N ILE A 161 3.11 -11.45 -18.97
CA ILE A 161 2.78 -12.65 -19.71
C ILE A 161 3.63 -12.62 -21.00
N PRO A 162 4.52 -13.59 -21.25
CA PRO A 162 5.30 -13.61 -22.46
C PRO A 162 4.36 -13.87 -23.66
N LYS A 163 4.17 -12.85 -24.50
CA LYS A 163 3.69 -13.02 -25.88
C LYS A 163 4.77 -13.77 -26.67
N LYS A 164 4.66 -15.09 -26.76
CA LYS A 164 5.22 -15.89 -27.87
C LYS A 164 4.72 -17.33 -27.78
N LEU A 165 3.78 -17.67 -28.66
CA LEU A 165 3.62 -18.97 -29.33
C LEU A 165 2.43 -18.83 -30.29
N GLU A 166 2.65 -18.12 -31.39
CA GLU A 166 1.85 -18.26 -32.61
C GLU A 166 2.83 -18.34 -33.77
N THR A 167 3.28 -19.55 -34.06
CA THR A 167 3.66 -19.97 -35.41
C THR A 167 3.31 -21.44 -35.54
N ASP A 168 2.68 -21.74 -36.67
CA ASP A 168 2.45 -23.05 -37.27
C ASP A 168 1.19 -23.79 -36.81
N PHE A 169 0.07 -23.50 -37.47
CA PHE A 169 -0.68 -24.51 -38.20
C PHE A 169 -1.55 -23.88 -39.29
N SER A 170 -1.09 -24.05 -40.53
CA SER A 170 -1.84 -23.80 -41.76
C SER A 170 -2.84 -24.93 -42.00
N THR A 171 -3.93 -24.58 -42.68
CA THR A 171 -4.94 -25.43 -43.35
C THR A 171 -6.06 -26.02 -42.47
N CYS A 172 -7.25 -25.39 -42.52
CA CYS A 172 -8.53 -25.93 -43.02
C CYS A 172 -9.66 -24.87 -42.87
N ASN A 173 -10.53 -24.81 -43.88
CA ASN A 173 -11.57 -23.79 -44.13
C ASN A 173 -12.76 -23.82 -43.12
N PRO A 174 -13.59 -22.75 -43.06
CA PRO A 174 -14.45 -22.40 -41.95
C PRO A 174 -15.89 -22.89 -42.14
N GLN A 175 -16.46 -23.60 -41.16
CA GLN A 175 -17.89 -23.51 -40.83
C GLN A 175 -18.12 -23.94 -39.36
N ASN A 176 -18.89 -23.11 -38.65
CA ASN A 176 -19.64 -23.36 -37.42
C ASN A 176 -19.15 -22.75 -36.09
N SER A 177 -20.06 -21.92 -35.54
CA SER A 177 -20.17 -21.37 -34.19
C SER A 177 -19.08 -20.40 -33.73
N VAL A 178 -19.26 -19.13 -34.10
CA VAL A 178 -18.82 -18.00 -33.28
C VAL A 178 -19.60 -18.07 -31.95
N ASN A 179 -19.03 -18.70 -30.92
CA ASN A 179 -19.39 -18.37 -29.55
C ASN A 179 -18.60 -17.13 -29.17
N SER A 180 -19.19 -15.97 -29.49
CA SER A 180 -18.83 -14.70 -28.88
C SER A 180 -18.77 -14.87 -27.36
N ILE A 181 -17.61 -14.63 -26.74
CA ILE A 181 -17.55 -14.39 -25.31
C ILE A 181 -18.28 -13.06 -25.10
N SER A 182 -19.59 -13.13 -24.90
CA SER A 182 -20.37 -12.02 -24.38
C SER A 182 -19.77 -11.68 -23.03
N SER A 183 -19.15 -10.51 -22.91
CA SER A 183 -18.75 -9.94 -21.63
C SER A 183 -19.99 -9.92 -20.73
N ILE A 184 -20.05 -10.80 -19.74
CA ILE A 184 -21.17 -10.87 -18.79
C ILE A 184 -21.24 -9.52 -18.09
N THR A 185 -22.28 -8.75 -18.38
CA THR A 185 -22.54 -7.45 -17.75
C THR A 185 -23.19 -7.68 -16.39
N ARG A 186 -22.45 -7.44 -15.30
CA ARG A 186 -22.91 -7.66 -13.92
C ARG A 186 -24.12 -6.79 -13.58
N CYS A 187 -25.24 -7.39 -13.20
CA CYS A 187 -26.45 -6.63 -12.83
C CYS A 187 -26.39 -5.95 -11.45
N ARG A 188 -25.37 -6.24 -10.64
CA ARG A 188 -25.20 -5.69 -9.29
C ARG A 188 -23.72 -5.36 -8.99
N PRO A 189 -23.44 -4.36 -8.14
CA PRO A 189 -22.09 -3.95 -7.80
C PRO A 189 -21.36 -4.96 -6.91
N ASN A 190 -20.04 -4.92 -6.94
CA ASN A 190 -19.16 -5.60 -6.01
C ASN A 190 -18.57 -4.59 -5.04
N ILE A 191 -18.74 -4.85 -3.75
CA ILE A 191 -18.29 -3.96 -2.68
C ILE A 191 -17.21 -4.68 -1.89
N LEU A 192 -16.08 -4.02 -1.68
CA LEU A 192 -15.02 -4.50 -0.81
C LEU A 192 -15.11 -3.76 0.53
N MET A 193 -15.36 -4.50 1.60
CA MET A 193 -15.38 -3.97 2.96
C MET A 193 -14.06 -4.28 3.65
N CYS A 194 -13.34 -3.21 3.98
CA CYS A 194 -12.02 -3.21 4.60
C CYS A 194 -11.99 -2.40 5.89
N GLY A 195 -10.89 -2.53 6.61
CA GLY A 195 -10.64 -1.86 7.88
C GLY A 195 -9.90 -2.76 8.85
N THR A 196 -9.29 -2.17 9.86
CA THR A 196 -8.55 -2.91 10.90
C THR A 196 -9.43 -3.99 11.55
N PRO A 197 -8.91 -5.17 11.90
CA PRO A 197 -9.64 -6.15 12.71
C PRO A 197 -10.30 -5.49 13.94
N GLY A 198 -11.60 -5.70 14.15
CA GLY A 198 -12.37 -5.09 15.23
C GLY A 198 -13.21 -3.86 14.85
N THR A 199 -13.03 -3.28 13.66
CA THR A 199 -13.79 -2.09 13.22
C THR A 199 -15.24 -2.36 12.81
N GLY A 200 -15.67 -3.62 12.73
CA GLY A 200 -17.08 -3.97 12.49
C GLY A 200 -17.45 -4.43 11.07
N LYS A 201 -16.46 -4.76 10.22
CA LYS A 201 -16.66 -5.19 8.81
C LYS A 201 -17.74 -6.25 8.64
N THR A 202 -17.61 -7.37 9.34
CA THR A 202 -18.56 -8.50 9.22
C THR A 202 -19.99 -8.09 9.62
N THR A 203 -20.14 -7.24 10.63
CA THR A 203 -21.45 -6.71 11.05
C THR A 203 -22.10 -5.88 9.94
N HIS A 204 -21.33 -4.98 9.31
CA HIS A 204 -21.82 -4.18 8.18
C HIS A 204 -22.14 -5.07 6.98
N ALA A 205 -21.28 -6.05 6.67
CA ALA A 205 -21.40 -6.88 5.47
C ALA A 205 -22.67 -7.71 5.52
N LEU A 206 -22.91 -8.37 6.66
CA LEU A 206 -24.11 -9.19 6.86
C LEU A 206 -25.39 -8.35 6.82
N ARG A 207 -25.38 -7.13 7.38
CA ARG A 207 -26.54 -6.23 7.32
C ARG A 207 -26.81 -5.75 5.89
N LEU A 208 -25.76 -5.36 5.18
CA LEU A 208 -25.86 -4.91 3.79
C LEU A 208 -26.38 -6.03 2.88
N CYS A 209 -25.85 -7.24 3.01
CA CYS A 209 -26.29 -8.41 2.26
C CYS A 209 -27.76 -8.74 2.49
N ARG A 210 -28.24 -8.64 3.74
CA ARG A 210 -29.66 -8.89 4.07
C ARG A 210 -30.61 -7.85 3.48
N LEU A 211 -30.21 -6.57 3.43
CA LEU A 211 -31.08 -5.48 3.00
C LEU A 211 -31.09 -5.28 1.48
N TYR A 212 -29.96 -5.51 0.81
CA TYR A 212 -29.78 -5.24 -0.61
C TYR A 212 -29.59 -6.50 -1.47
N ASP A 213 -29.85 -7.68 -0.89
CA ASP A 213 -29.81 -8.97 -1.59
C ASP A 213 -28.45 -9.20 -2.29
N LEU A 214 -27.37 -8.96 -1.53
CA LEU A 214 -26.00 -9.20 -1.96
C LEU A 214 -25.46 -10.46 -1.30
N HIS A 215 -24.48 -11.11 -1.92
CA HIS A 215 -23.85 -12.31 -1.38
C HIS A 215 -22.60 -11.96 -0.55
N HIS A 216 -22.53 -12.43 0.70
CA HIS A 216 -21.41 -12.17 1.59
C HIS A 216 -20.26 -13.15 1.36
N LEU A 217 -19.07 -12.64 1.07
CA LEU A 217 -17.84 -13.40 0.96
C LEU A 217 -16.92 -13.06 2.13
N SER A 218 -17.03 -13.82 3.23
CA SER A 218 -16.08 -13.78 4.35
C SER A 218 -14.77 -14.41 3.91
N VAL A 219 -13.82 -13.58 3.49
CA VAL A 219 -12.55 -14.07 2.96
C VAL A 219 -11.78 -14.82 4.07
N GLY A 220 -11.95 -14.41 5.33
CA GLY A 220 -11.40 -15.09 6.53
C GLY A 220 -11.80 -16.56 6.61
N ASP A 221 -13.10 -16.81 6.46
CA ASP A 221 -13.65 -18.15 6.50
C ASP A 221 -13.30 -18.95 5.25
N ILE A 222 -13.27 -18.30 4.09
CA ILE A 222 -12.87 -18.93 2.82
C ILE A 222 -11.45 -19.46 2.94
N VAL A 223 -10.49 -18.63 3.34
CA VAL A 223 -9.09 -19.05 3.52
C VAL A 223 -8.98 -20.26 4.42
N LYS A 224 -9.70 -20.27 5.56
CA LYS A 224 -9.70 -21.38 6.51
C LYS A 224 -10.37 -22.65 5.96
N LYS A 225 -11.48 -22.54 5.24
CA LYS A 225 -12.29 -23.70 4.79
C LYS A 225 -11.79 -24.32 3.49
N SER A 226 -11.34 -23.51 2.52
CA SER A 226 -10.87 -23.99 1.21
C SER A 226 -9.35 -24.20 1.16
N GLY A 227 -8.65 -23.94 2.27
CA GLY A 227 -7.21 -24.12 2.39
C GLY A 227 -6.43 -23.18 1.47
N CYS A 228 -6.90 -21.95 1.27
CA CYS A 228 -6.17 -20.91 0.52
C CYS A 228 -5.07 -20.26 1.37
N HIS A 229 -4.23 -21.10 2.00
CA HIS A 229 -3.14 -20.66 2.86
C HIS A 229 -1.93 -21.59 2.74
N LYS A 230 -0.73 -21.08 3.00
CA LYS A 230 0.54 -21.81 3.02
C LYS A 230 0.93 -22.33 4.40
N GLY A 231 0.01 -22.26 5.35
CA GLY A 231 0.21 -22.65 6.74
C GLY A 231 -0.30 -21.59 7.69
N LYS A 232 -0.13 -21.86 8.99
CA LYS A 232 -0.49 -20.93 10.07
C LYS A 232 0.78 -20.46 10.76
N ASP A 233 0.93 -19.16 10.88
CA ASP A 233 1.97 -18.54 11.67
C ASP A 233 1.63 -18.69 13.16
N ALA A 234 2.50 -19.39 13.90
CA ALA A 234 2.32 -19.67 15.32
C ALA A 234 2.55 -18.42 16.20
N THR A 235 3.35 -17.46 15.73
CA THR A 235 3.66 -16.22 16.46
C THR A 235 2.46 -15.27 16.44
N TRP A 236 1.79 -15.18 15.30
CA TRP A 236 0.71 -14.22 15.06
C TRP A 236 -0.69 -14.81 15.13
N ASP A 237 -0.77 -16.14 15.30
CA ASP A 237 -2.02 -16.89 15.29
C ASP A 237 -2.88 -16.52 14.07
N ALA A 238 -2.25 -16.56 12.89
CA ALA A 238 -2.82 -16.08 11.63
C ALA A 238 -2.41 -17.01 10.47
N TYR A 239 -3.28 -17.15 9.47
CA TYR A 239 -2.94 -17.92 8.27
C TYR A 239 -2.09 -17.07 7.32
N ILE A 240 -1.03 -17.67 6.79
CA ILE A 240 -0.25 -17.08 5.69
C ILE A 240 -1.04 -17.35 4.40
N VAL A 241 -1.69 -16.33 3.87
CA VAL A 241 -2.65 -16.48 2.77
C VAL A 241 -1.94 -16.80 1.46
N ASP A 242 -2.49 -17.75 0.71
CA ASP A 242 -2.10 -17.98 -0.67
C ASP A 242 -3.00 -17.12 -1.57
N GLU A 243 -2.50 -15.94 -1.91
CA GLU A 243 -3.24 -14.93 -2.68
C GLU A 243 -3.69 -15.45 -4.05
N VAL A 244 -2.84 -16.20 -4.75
CA VAL A 244 -3.16 -16.73 -6.08
C VAL A 244 -4.32 -17.73 -5.99
N LYS A 245 -4.26 -18.63 -5.02
CA LYS A 245 -5.33 -19.62 -4.80
C LYS A 245 -6.61 -18.94 -4.33
N LEU A 246 -6.50 -17.91 -3.48
CA LEU A 246 -7.64 -17.12 -3.00
C LEU A 246 -8.35 -16.40 -4.15
N LEU A 247 -7.61 -15.68 -5.00
CA LEU A 247 -8.18 -14.98 -6.14
C LEU A 247 -8.89 -15.96 -7.09
N LYS A 248 -8.24 -17.07 -7.45
CA LYS A 248 -8.86 -18.11 -8.29
C LYS A 248 -10.16 -18.66 -7.69
N TYR A 249 -10.23 -18.78 -6.37
CA TYR A 249 -11.45 -19.24 -5.69
C TYR A 249 -12.59 -18.21 -5.78
N LEU A 250 -12.28 -16.92 -5.64
CA LEU A 250 -13.28 -15.84 -5.63
C LEU A 250 -13.76 -15.41 -7.01
N GLU A 251 -12.96 -15.67 -8.06
CA GLU A 251 -13.18 -15.16 -9.42
C GLU A 251 -14.59 -15.39 -9.95
N LYS A 252 -15.13 -16.60 -9.77
CA LYS A 252 -16.46 -16.97 -10.28
C LYS A 252 -17.58 -16.16 -9.62
N ASP A 253 -17.51 -15.94 -8.31
CA ASP A 253 -18.52 -15.20 -7.57
C ASP A 253 -18.43 -13.70 -7.87
N ILE A 254 -17.21 -13.18 -8.00
CA ILE A 254 -16.93 -11.79 -8.35
C ILE A 254 -17.43 -11.46 -9.78
N GLN A 255 -17.23 -12.36 -10.74
CA GLN A 255 -17.67 -12.18 -12.12
C GLN A 255 -19.20 -12.15 -12.25
N GLN A 256 -19.93 -12.87 -11.40
CA GLN A 256 -21.40 -12.82 -11.37
C GLN A 256 -21.92 -11.46 -10.90
N GLY A 257 -21.18 -10.79 -10.02
CA GLY A 257 -21.56 -9.51 -9.44
C GLY A 257 -22.47 -9.64 -8.22
N GLY A 258 -22.68 -8.53 -7.51
CA GLY A 258 -23.59 -8.50 -6.35
C GLY A 258 -22.99 -9.11 -5.09
N VAL A 259 -21.68 -8.97 -4.89
CA VAL A 259 -21.00 -9.52 -3.71
C VAL A 259 -20.47 -8.44 -2.78
N VAL A 260 -20.43 -8.76 -1.48
CA VAL A 260 -19.72 -8.00 -0.45
C VAL A 260 -18.55 -8.83 0.03
N VAL A 261 -17.34 -8.41 -0.34
CA VAL A 261 -16.09 -9.05 0.07
C VAL A 261 -15.67 -8.46 1.42
N ASP A 262 -15.58 -9.28 2.47
CA ASP A 262 -15.18 -8.87 3.82
C ASP A 262 -13.77 -9.37 4.12
N TRP A 263 -12.82 -8.43 4.19
CA TRP A 263 -11.43 -8.71 4.53
C TRP A 263 -10.76 -7.51 5.21
N HIS A 264 -9.60 -7.69 5.84
CA HIS A 264 -8.95 -6.62 6.60
C HIS A 264 -8.06 -5.68 5.76
N THR A 265 -7.60 -6.12 4.59
CA THR A 265 -6.82 -5.33 3.61
C THR A 265 -7.44 -5.44 2.21
N CYS A 266 -6.97 -4.66 1.24
CA CYS A 266 -7.57 -4.56 -0.09
C CYS A 266 -6.59 -4.76 -1.25
N ASN A 267 -5.29 -4.66 -1.02
CA ASN A 267 -4.25 -4.59 -2.06
C ASN A 267 -4.14 -5.83 -2.96
N VAL A 268 -4.58 -6.99 -2.48
CA VAL A 268 -4.57 -8.25 -3.23
C VAL A 268 -5.62 -8.29 -4.34
N PHE A 269 -6.70 -7.51 -4.24
CA PHE A 269 -7.82 -7.61 -5.17
C PHE A 269 -7.60 -6.76 -6.43
N PRO A 270 -7.84 -7.31 -7.64
CA PRO A 270 -7.77 -6.53 -8.86
C PRO A 270 -8.76 -5.35 -8.87
N VAL A 271 -8.32 -4.17 -9.30
CA VAL A 271 -9.12 -2.94 -9.29
C VAL A 271 -10.44 -3.07 -10.07
N HIS A 272 -10.47 -3.90 -11.11
CA HIS A 272 -11.67 -4.12 -11.94
C HIS A 272 -12.71 -5.05 -11.29
N TRP A 273 -12.37 -5.74 -10.20
CA TRP A 273 -13.29 -6.60 -9.46
C TRP A 273 -14.24 -5.82 -8.55
N VAL A 274 -13.83 -4.61 -8.16
CA VAL A 274 -14.45 -3.85 -7.07
C VAL A 274 -14.98 -2.52 -7.60
N ASP A 275 -16.27 -2.26 -7.37
CA ASP A 275 -16.91 -1.00 -7.75
C ASP A 275 -16.86 0.05 -6.65
N LEU A 276 -16.85 -0.38 -5.38
CA LEU A 276 -16.72 0.47 -4.19
C LEU A 276 -15.84 -0.22 -3.14
N VAL A 277 -14.92 0.53 -2.55
CA VAL A 277 -14.19 0.12 -1.35
C VAL A 277 -14.73 0.91 -0.16
N VAL A 278 -15.21 0.21 0.86
CA VAL A 278 -15.63 0.80 2.13
C VAL A 278 -14.55 0.53 3.16
N VAL A 279 -14.00 1.58 3.77
CA VAL A 279 -13.00 1.46 4.85
C VAL A 279 -13.64 1.87 6.16
N LEU A 280 -13.86 0.90 7.04
CA LEU A 280 -14.39 1.14 8.38
C LEU A 280 -13.28 1.54 9.35
N ARG A 281 -13.51 2.66 10.03
CA ARG A 281 -12.63 3.24 11.05
C ARG A 281 -13.28 3.13 12.43
N THR A 282 -12.47 3.10 13.48
CA THR A 282 -12.98 3.07 14.85
C THR A 282 -12.02 3.83 15.77
N GLN A 283 -12.54 4.58 16.73
CA GLN A 283 -11.73 5.22 17.76
C GLN A 283 -10.86 4.17 18.45
N HIS A 284 -9.55 4.42 18.53
CA HIS A 284 -8.56 3.43 18.95
C HIS A 284 -8.85 2.87 20.38
N THR A 285 -9.39 3.67 21.29
CA THR A 285 -9.76 3.19 22.64
C THR A 285 -10.91 2.18 22.59
N LEU A 286 -11.94 2.42 21.77
CA LEU A 286 -13.04 1.49 21.58
C LEU A 286 -12.59 0.24 20.82
N LEU A 287 -11.70 0.41 19.83
CA LEU A 287 -11.12 -0.71 19.10
C LEU A 287 -10.35 -1.63 20.05
N TRP A 288 -9.57 -1.06 20.97
CA TRP A 288 -8.85 -1.80 22.01
C TRP A 288 -9.81 -2.69 22.82
N ASP A 289 -10.89 -2.11 23.35
CA ASP A 289 -11.88 -2.85 24.16
C ASP A 289 -12.52 -4.01 23.37
N ARG A 290 -12.88 -3.77 22.10
CA ARG A 290 -13.41 -4.81 21.21
C ARG A 290 -12.41 -5.94 20.96
N LEU A 291 -11.12 -5.64 20.88
CA LEU A 291 -10.07 -6.63 20.67
C LEU A 291 -9.76 -7.43 21.95
N VAL A 292 -9.85 -6.79 23.12
CA VAL A 292 -9.79 -7.47 24.43
C VAL A 292 -10.94 -8.46 24.57
N GLU A 293 -12.16 -8.06 24.23
CA GLU A 293 -13.34 -8.93 24.28
C GLU A 293 -13.22 -10.16 23.35
N ARG A 294 -12.52 -10.00 22.23
CA ARG A 294 -12.16 -11.09 21.30
C ARG A 294 -11.04 -12.01 21.81
N LYS A 295 -10.51 -11.77 23.01
CA LYS A 295 -9.44 -12.55 23.65
C LYS A 295 -8.15 -12.59 22.82
N TYR A 296 -7.84 -11.50 22.12
CA TYR A 296 -6.56 -11.38 21.44
C TYR A 296 -5.42 -11.21 22.45
N THR A 297 -4.22 -11.65 22.09
CA THR A 297 -3.02 -11.40 22.92
C THR A 297 -2.70 -9.91 22.94
N LEU A 298 -2.10 -9.42 24.03
CA LEU A 298 -1.74 -8.00 24.16
C LEU A 298 -0.92 -7.49 22.96
N ARG A 299 0.03 -8.29 22.47
CA ARG A 299 0.85 -7.99 21.29
C ARG A 299 -0.01 -7.76 20.04
N LYS A 300 -0.99 -8.65 19.78
CA LYS A 300 -1.89 -8.54 18.63
C LYS A 300 -2.85 -7.36 18.78
N ILE A 301 -3.27 -7.04 20.00
CA ILE A 301 -4.09 -5.85 20.28
C ILE A 301 -3.30 -4.58 19.96
N GLN A 302 -2.07 -4.46 20.47
CA GLN A 302 -1.19 -3.31 20.23
C GLN A 302 -0.96 -3.07 18.75
N GLU A 303 -0.57 -4.11 18.00
CA GLU A 303 -0.30 -4.00 16.57
C GLU A 303 -1.54 -3.55 15.76
N ASN A 304 -2.71 -4.16 16.01
CA ASN A 304 -3.93 -3.75 15.31
C ASN A 304 -4.33 -2.32 15.69
N ASN A 305 -4.20 -1.96 16.95
CA ASN A 305 -4.53 -0.62 17.42
C ASN A 305 -3.59 0.45 16.82
N GLU A 306 -2.29 0.16 16.72
CA GLU A 306 -1.32 0.99 16.03
C GLU A 306 -1.64 1.11 14.52
N ALA A 307 -2.02 0.01 13.87
CA ALA A 307 -2.42 0.02 12.46
C ALA A 307 -3.65 0.93 12.22
N GLU A 308 -4.61 0.96 13.14
CA GLU A 308 -5.76 1.87 13.08
C GLU A 308 -5.38 3.34 13.28
N ILE A 309 -4.51 3.62 14.26
CA ILE A 309 -4.00 4.97 14.54
C ILE A 309 -3.24 5.50 13.32
N MET A 310 -2.41 4.65 12.70
CA MET A 310 -1.62 4.98 11.51
C MET A 310 -2.42 4.90 10.21
N GLN A 311 -3.70 4.55 10.25
CA GLN A 311 -4.62 4.51 9.11
C GLN A 311 -4.16 3.61 7.96
N ILE A 312 -3.43 2.54 8.27
CA ILE A 312 -2.77 1.68 7.27
C ILE A 312 -3.74 1.21 6.19
N VAL A 313 -4.92 0.70 6.60
CA VAL A 313 -5.91 0.15 5.67
C VAL A 313 -6.56 1.24 4.80
N LEU A 314 -6.73 2.45 5.33
CA LEU A 314 -7.28 3.57 4.56
C LEU A 314 -6.29 4.00 3.47
N ASP A 315 -5.02 4.15 3.84
CA ASP A 315 -3.95 4.51 2.91
C ASP A 315 -3.77 3.44 1.82
N GLU A 316 -3.82 2.15 2.18
CA GLU A 316 -3.79 1.04 1.22
C GLU A 316 -4.95 1.09 0.23
N ALA A 317 -6.16 1.38 0.72
CA ALA A 317 -7.36 1.47 -0.10
C ALA A 317 -7.29 2.62 -1.10
N ILE A 318 -6.93 3.83 -0.64
CA ILE A 318 -6.76 5.00 -1.50
C ILE A 318 -5.65 4.77 -2.52
N THR A 319 -4.55 4.15 -2.10
CA THR A 319 -3.41 3.86 -2.98
C THR A 319 -3.76 2.84 -4.06
N SER A 320 -4.58 1.84 -3.74
CA SER A 320 -4.88 0.74 -4.66
C SER A 320 -6.08 1.03 -5.57
N PHE A 321 -7.09 1.75 -5.08
CA PHE A 321 -8.37 1.94 -5.79
C PHE A 321 -8.69 3.40 -6.14
N GLY A 322 -7.89 4.36 -5.69
CA GLY A 322 -8.17 5.79 -5.86
C GLY A 322 -9.17 6.32 -4.83
N SER A 323 -9.03 7.59 -4.46
CA SER A 323 -9.90 8.24 -3.46
C SER A 323 -11.37 8.29 -3.89
N GLU A 324 -11.64 8.29 -5.19
CA GLU A 324 -12.98 8.36 -5.76
C GLU A 324 -13.80 7.08 -5.57
N ARG A 325 -13.13 5.94 -5.35
CA ARG A 325 -13.79 4.65 -5.09
C ARG A 325 -13.79 4.26 -3.62
N VAL A 326 -13.16 5.06 -2.77
CA VAL A 326 -12.99 4.76 -1.35
C VAL A 326 -13.97 5.58 -0.52
N MET A 327 -14.81 4.90 0.23
CA MET A 327 -15.72 5.49 1.21
C MET A 327 -15.22 5.16 2.61
N GLU A 328 -14.65 6.15 3.29
CA GLU A 328 -14.29 6.07 4.70
C GLU A 328 -15.53 6.27 5.58
N LEU A 329 -15.75 5.38 6.55
CA LEU A 329 -16.89 5.41 7.47
C LEU A 329 -16.48 5.10 8.91
N THR A 330 -16.92 5.93 9.86
CA THR A 330 -16.73 5.68 11.29
C THR A 330 -17.71 4.63 11.80
N SER A 331 -17.25 3.72 12.67
CA SER A 331 -18.02 2.59 13.19
C SER A 331 -17.74 2.36 14.69
N ASP A 332 -18.04 3.37 15.51
CA ASP A 332 -17.88 3.35 16.96
C ASP A 332 -19.14 2.83 17.67
N VAL A 333 -20.32 3.24 17.19
CA VAL A 333 -21.62 2.93 17.81
C VAL A 333 -22.62 2.36 16.82
N LEU A 334 -23.68 1.72 17.34
CA LEU A 334 -24.69 1.02 16.52
C LEU A 334 -25.45 1.96 15.57
N GLU A 335 -25.70 3.20 15.97
CA GLU A 335 -26.35 4.22 15.13
C GLU A 335 -25.54 4.45 13.85
N GLN A 336 -24.22 4.67 13.98
CA GLN A 336 -23.31 4.79 12.84
C GLN A 336 -23.32 3.54 11.96
N VAL A 337 -23.41 2.33 12.53
CA VAL A 337 -23.54 1.09 11.73
C VAL A 337 -24.80 1.15 10.86
N ASN A 338 -25.93 1.61 11.39
CA ASN A 338 -27.17 1.73 10.63
C ASN A 338 -27.04 2.79 9.53
N ASP A 339 -26.52 3.97 9.87
CA ASP A 339 -26.32 5.07 8.93
C ASP A 339 -25.36 4.68 7.80
N ASN A 340 -24.27 3.99 8.14
CA ASN A 340 -23.31 3.46 7.18
C ASN A 340 -23.97 2.50 6.19
N VAL A 341 -24.78 1.56 6.69
CA VAL A 341 -25.49 0.60 5.84
C VAL A 341 -26.48 1.31 4.91
N MET A 342 -27.20 2.32 5.39
CA MET A 342 -28.11 3.13 4.57
C MET A 342 -27.33 3.92 3.50
N LYS A 343 -26.23 4.57 3.87
CA LYS A 343 -25.37 5.34 2.95
C LYS A 343 -24.76 4.48 1.85
N ILE A 344 -24.29 3.28 2.19
CA ILE A 344 -23.80 2.31 1.19
C ILE A 344 -24.97 1.83 0.32
N GLY A 345 -26.15 1.66 0.91
CA GLY A 345 -27.40 1.35 0.22
C GLY A 345 -27.82 2.35 -0.83
N GLU A 346 -27.78 3.64 -0.50
CA GLU A 346 -28.03 4.73 -1.45
C GLU A 346 -27.04 4.68 -2.61
N TRP A 347 -25.77 4.42 -2.32
CA TRP A 347 -24.75 4.24 -3.36
C TRP A 347 -25.06 3.03 -4.26
N ILE A 348 -25.49 1.88 -3.69
CA ILE A 348 -25.90 0.69 -4.46
C ILE A 348 -27.04 1.03 -5.42
N GLN A 349 -28.04 1.79 -4.96
CA GLN A 349 -29.19 2.18 -5.76
C GLN A 349 -28.82 3.15 -6.89
N GLN A 350 -27.82 4.01 -6.67
CA GLN A 350 -27.32 4.96 -7.66
C GLN A 350 -26.31 4.34 -8.63
N TRP A 351 -25.81 3.14 -8.33
CA TRP A 351 -24.81 2.48 -9.15
C TRP A 351 -25.38 2.17 -10.54
N GLN A 352 -24.77 2.77 -11.56
CA GLN A 352 -25.02 2.47 -12.96
C GLN A 352 -23.83 1.71 -13.55
N GLN A 353 -24.11 0.73 -14.41
CA GLN A 353 -23.05 0.05 -15.17
C GLN A 353 -22.32 1.07 -16.06
N GLY A 354 -21.02 1.23 -15.84
CA GLY A 354 -20.14 1.96 -16.76
C GLY A 354 -20.09 3.46 -16.57
N ASP A 355 -19.62 3.93 -15.40
CA ASP A 355 -19.11 5.30 -15.31
C ASP A 355 -17.99 5.48 -16.35
N LYS A 356 -18.24 6.27 -17.39
CA LYS A 356 -17.36 6.39 -18.58
C LYS A 356 -16.06 7.13 -18.28
N SER A 357 -15.88 7.58 -17.04
CA SER A 357 -14.60 8.02 -16.47
C SER A 357 -13.57 6.87 -16.34
N ARG A 358 -14.02 5.60 -16.37
CA ARG A 358 -13.26 4.37 -16.03
C ARG A 358 -12.26 3.86 -17.09
N LYS A 359 -11.77 4.70 -18.01
CA LYS A 359 -10.82 4.30 -19.09
C LYS A 359 -9.60 5.23 -19.27
N LYS A 360 -9.24 6.05 -18.29
CA LYS A 360 -8.02 6.87 -18.37
C LYS A 360 -6.94 6.41 -17.41
#